data_AF-A0A521WED9-F1
#
_entry.id   AF-A0A521WED9-F1
#
_cell.length_a   1.000
_cell.length_b   1.000
_cell.length_c   1.000
_cell.angle_alpha   90.00
_cell.angle_beta   90.00
_cell.angle_gamma   90.00
#
_symmetry.space_group_name_H-M   'P 1'
#
loop_
_entity.id
_entity.type
_entity.pdbx_description
1 polymer ?
#
loop_
_entity_poly.entity_id
_entity_poly.type
_entity_poly.pdbx_seq_one_letter_code
_entity_poly.pdbx_strand_id
1 'polypeptide(L)'
;MKLNLQSITKLLVVAVVCLLTMGTMAQGQLLFNENFTYSTGQLTDLSGGGNVSGGVWVDFSGTGNPIQVSSGSLLYSGYASSNEGNKIDIISTSGSAEDAYRAFTTQSAGTIYSAFLLKLANTTGLSLNSSTTGDYLAGYTVSSTTSFINRLSIRLGSVAGTFQLGIRGSSAATVGWYTTDLNPGTTYLVVFSHQFVSGTANDISNLWVNPALGGAEPAANATSTSGSDPLDAGKFFVRQGTTTTPNASIDGIRVATLWDSVATYDASKVISSSSDIQAAGNETSNIDYASYQLASIGATTDAVRVFSFTIRDGGGSADADAFGTELTSITFTQGGSNGVTSWANTIRQAALYDGATEVAEVSVTGETIAFTGLSGSNVTAADDGSKTLDLYLTFEAAVTDNEQFQFQVTNSNVSASGSTFAGFTAQTSSTTGDANRIEVTASKLTFTENPPATVAVNVDFGSEVRALDALNNRDKDFTGNITVGVQTGTGAVSSVAGLMQAAVEGVAAWTDLQYNTAETGVQLDANSGVLTEGLSTTFDAVNLSALSDVVAGVDAEPATISS
;
A
#
# COMPACT_ATOMS: atom_id res chain seq x y z
N MET A 1 30.78 62.65 -48.29
CA MET A 1 29.39 62.16 -48.22
C MET A 1 28.68 62.91 -47.09
N LYS A 2 28.00 64.02 -47.40
CA LYS A 2 27.25 64.81 -46.41
C LYS A 2 25.94 64.07 -46.12
N LEU A 3 25.83 63.38 -44.99
CA LEU A 3 24.53 62.88 -44.57
C LEU A 3 23.62 64.07 -44.28
N ASN A 4 22.47 64.11 -44.95
CA ASN A 4 21.47 65.15 -44.82
C ASN A 4 20.90 65.11 -43.39
N LEU A 5 20.98 66.23 -42.68
CA LEU A 5 20.59 66.34 -41.27
C LEU A 5 19.13 65.93 -41.06
N GLN A 6 18.25 66.14 -42.06
CA GLN A 6 16.85 65.72 -42.03
C GLN A 6 16.66 64.19 -42.06
N SER A 7 17.60 63.44 -42.64
CA SER A 7 17.55 61.97 -42.67
C SER A 7 17.91 61.37 -41.32
N ILE A 8 18.82 62.00 -40.58
CA ILE A 8 19.22 61.59 -39.23
C ILE A 8 18.10 61.89 -38.23
N THR A 9 17.40 63.02 -38.36
CA THR A 9 16.26 63.34 -37.46
C THR A 9 15.09 62.38 -37.67
N LYS A 10 14.78 61.99 -38.91
CA LYS A 10 13.73 60.99 -39.18
C LYS A 10 14.10 59.60 -38.66
N LEU A 11 15.37 59.18 -38.79
CA LEU A 11 15.83 57.89 -38.27
C LEU A 11 15.83 57.88 -36.73
N LEU A 12 16.20 58.99 -36.09
CA LEU A 12 16.14 59.12 -34.63
C LEU A 12 14.70 59.17 -34.12
N VAL A 13 13.79 59.86 -34.81
CA VAL A 13 12.37 59.92 -34.42
C VAL A 13 11.69 58.57 -34.64
N VAL A 14 12.01 57.84 -35.72
CA VAL A 14 11.48 56.47 -35.91
C VAL A 14 12.09 55.49 -34.91
N ALA A 15 13.38 55.59 -34.57
CA ALA A 15 13.99 54.76 -33.55
C ALA A 15 13.47 55.06 -32.14
N VAL A 16 13.22 56.34 -31.81
CA VAL A 16 12.64 56.76 -30.53
C VAL A 16 11.16 56.40 -30.45
N VAL A 17 10.38 56.53 -31.53
CA VAL A 17 8.99 56.07 -31.58
C VAL A 17 8.90 54.54 -31.53
N CYS A 18 9.82 53.80 -32.18
CA CYS A 18 9.89 52.34 -32.08
C CYS A 18 10.36 51.86 -30.69
N LEU A 19 11.22 52.62 -29.98
CA LEU A 19 11.56 52.36 -28.57
C LEU A 19 10.41 52.68 -27.61
N LEU A 20 9.56 53.66 -27.95
CA LEU A 20 8.36 54.03 -27.19
C LEU A 20 7.14 53.13 -27.48
N THR A 21 7.17 52.34 -28.56
CA THR A 21 6.14 51.33 -28.90
C THR A 21 6.59 49.89 -28.69
N MET A 22 7.76 49.66 -28.06
CA MET A 22 7.93 48.45 -27.27
C MET A 22 6.99 48.61 -26.08
N GLY A 23 5.71 48.30 -26.30
CA GLY A 23 4.77 48.10 -25.23
C GLY A 23 5.48 47.22 -24.22
N THR A 24 5.59 47.71 -22.99
CA THR A 24 5.83 46.85 -21.85
C THR A 24 4.90 45.66 -22.07
N MET A 25 5.46 44.48 -22.41
CA MET A 25 4.77 43.24 -22.14
C MET A 25 4.39 43.40 -20.67
N ALA A 26 3.12 43.68 -20.40
CA ALA A 26 2.66 43.80 -19.03
C ALA A 26 2.96 42.43 -18.43
N GLN A 27 4.04 42.34 -17.66
CA GLN A 27 4.30 41.14 -16.90
C GLN A 27 3.10 41.00 -15.98
N GLY A 28 2.25 40.02 -16.26
CA GLY A 28 1.05 39.79 -15.47
C GLY A 28 1.41 39.70 -14.01
N GLN A 29 0.61 40.36 -13.18
CA GLN A 29 0.83 40.37 -11.76
C GLN A 29 0.35 39.04 -11.18
N LEU A 30 1.28 38.21 -10.69
CA LEU A 30 0.98 37.21 -9.67
C LEU A 30 0.46 37.98 -8.45
N LEU A 31 -0.82 37.80 -8.14
CA LEU A 31 -1.50 38.51 -7.06
C LEU A 31 -1.13 37.91 -5.71
N PHE A 32 -1.01 36.58 -5.61
CA PHE A 32 -0.27 35.90 -4.56
C PHE A 32 0.11 34.45 -4.92
N ASN A 33 1.02 33.90 -4.13
CA ASN A 33 1.35 32.48 -4.05
C ASN A 33 1.23 32.01 -2.59
N GLU A 34 0.66 30.82 -2.39
CA GLU A 34 0.49 30.17 -1.09
C GLU A 34 0.91 28.71 -1.17
N ASN A 35 1.99 28.39 -0.48
CA ASN A 35 2.51 27.03 -0.32
C ASN A 35 2.49 26.61 1.16
N PHE A 36 1.75 27.35 2.00
CA PHE A 36 1.61 27.15 3.44
C PHE A 36 2.95 26.89 4.14
N THR A 37 3.95 27.74 3.88
CA THR A 37 5.27 27.70 4.54
C THR A 37 5.18 28.21 5.98
N TYR A 38 4.26 27.61 6.74
CA TYR A 38 3.91 27.86 8.13
C TYR A 38 4.19 26.59 8.94
N SER A 39 4.25 26.70 10.26
CA SER A 39 4.20 25.52 11.13
C SER A 39 2.84 24.82 11.03
N THR A 40 2.78 23.52 11.35
CA THR A 40 1.51 22.81 11.46
C THR A 40 0.64 23.37 12.58
N GLY A 41 -0.68 23.34 12.38
CA GLY A 41 -1.67 23.83 13.34
C GLY A 41 -2.76 24.66 12.68
N GLN A 42 -3.53 25.38 13.48
CA GLN A 42 -4.68 26.12 13.00
C GLN A 42 -4.29 27.28 12.07
N LEU A 43 -4.92 27.34 10.88
CA LEU A 43 -4.62 28.30 9.83
C LEU A 43 -4.86 29.76 10.27
N THR A 44 -5.96 30.02 10.97
CA THR A 44 -6.42 31.36 11.40
C THR A 44 -6.45 31.49 12.93
N ASP A 45 -6.96 32.60 13.45
CA ASP A 45 -7.20 32.83 14.88
C ASP A 45 -8.64 32.49 15.31
N LEU A 46 -9.42 31.76 14.51
CA LEU A 46 -10.78 31.31 14.88
C LEU A 46 -10.81 30.79 16.32
N SER A 47 -11.74 31.32 17.13
CA SER A 47 -11.88 30.97 18.56
C SER A 47 -10.63 31.20 19.42
N GLY A 48 -9.76 32.13 19.04
CA GLY A 48 -8.50 32.43 19.75
C GLY A 48 -7.39 31.42 19.49
N GLY A 49 -7.45 30.71 18.36
CA GLY A 49 -6.45 29.73 17.94
C GLY A 49 -5.09 30.34 17.61
N GLY A 50 -4.09 29.49 17.44
CA GLY A 50 -2.68 29.90 17.31
C GLY A 50 -2.32 30.72 16.06
N ASN A 51 -3.17 30.71 15.02
CA ASN A 51 -2.97 31.39 13.73
C ASN A 51 -1.56 31.22 13.15
N VAL A 52 -1.26 30.01 12.66
CA VAL A 52 0.06 29.71 12.09
C VAL A 52 0.36 30.52 10.82
N SER A 53 -0.66 31.07 10.16
CA SER A 53 -0.47 31.97 9.00
C SER A 53 -0.01 33.37 9.38
N GLY A 54 -0.01 33.73 10.67
CA GLY A 54 0.35 35.08 11.12
C GLY A 54 -0.64 36.17 10.66
N GLY A 55 -1.91 35.81 10.46
CA GLY A 55 -2.96 36.73 10.00
C GLY A 55 -3.02 36.93 8.48
N VAL A 56 -2.28 36.14 7.70
CA VAL A 56 -2.38 36.12 6.24
C VAL A 56 -3.72 35.53 5.80
N TRP A 57 -4.18 34.49 6.49
CA TRP A 57 -5.52 33.94 6.37
C TRP A 57 -6.39 34.44 7.51
N VAL A 58 -7.63 34.79 7.17
CA VAL A 58 -8.60 35.38 8.09
C VAL A 58 -9.89 34.58 8.03
N ASP A 59 -10.41 34.18 9.20
CA ASP A 59 -11.71 33.56 9.31
C ASP A 59 -12.81 34.59 9.06
N PHE A 60 -13.93 34.17 8.47
CA PHE A 60 -15.06 35.07 8.23
C PHE A 60 -16.43 34.43 8.39
N SER A 61 -16.49 33.11 8.56
CA SER A 61 -17.68 32.38 8.96
C SER A 61 -17.31 31.09 9.67
N GLY A 62 -18.27 30.52 10.38
CA GLY A 62 -18.06 29.35 11.23
C GLY A 62 -17.53 29.69 12.62
N THR A 63 -17.79 28.82 13.58
CA THR A 63 -17.35 29.00 14.99
C THR A 63 -16.68 27.74 15.57
N GLY A 64 -16.48 26.70 14.76
CA GLY A 64 -15.89 25.44 15.17
C GLY A 64 -15.09 24.83 14.03
N ASN A 65 -14.47 23.67 14.28
CA ASN A 65 -13.69 22.90 13.30
C ASN A 65 -12.75 23.78 12.45
N PRO A 66 -11.72 24.40 13.06
CA PRO A 66 -10.81 25.24 12.31
C PRO A 66 -10.04 24.49 11.21
N ILE A 67 -9.78 25.14 10.09
CA ILE A 67 -8.90 24.64 9.02
C ILE A 67 -7.49 24.47 9.58
N GLN A 68 -6.90 23.31 9.34
CA GLN A 68 -5.56 22.97 9.81
C GLN A 68 -4.55 23.04 8.67
N VAL A 69 -3.38 23.61 8.94
CA VAL A 69 -2.15 23.36 8.20
C VAL A 69 -1.55 22.06 8.71
N SER A 70 -1.42 21.09 7.82
CA SER A 70 -0.90 19.75 8.10
C SER A 70 0.44 19.52 7.41
N SER A 71 1.31 18.74 8.04
CA SER A 71 2.66 18.47 7.53
C SER A 71 2.63 17.85 6.13
N GLY A 72 3.57 18.25 5.27
CA GLY A 72 3.76 17.73 3.92
C GLY A 72 2.90 18.42 2.87
N SER A 73 3.37 18.39 1.63
CA SER A 73 2.81 19.11 0.48
C SER A 73 2.17 18.15 -0.54
N LEU A 74 1.32 18.68 -1.43
CA LEU A 74 0.81 17.94 -2.57
C LEU A 74 1.77 18.00 -3.76
N LEU A 75 1.84 16.89 -4.48
CA LEU A 75 2.76 16.70 -5.60
C LEU A 75 1.99 16.65 -6.93
N TYR A 76 2.43 17.44 -7.90
CA TYR A 76 1.99 17.48 -9.29
C TYR A 76 3.17 17.83 -10.21
N SER A 77 3.57 16.87 -11.04
CA SER A 77 4.76 16.98 -11.91
C SER A 77 4.75 18.26 -12.77
N GLY A 78 5.81 19.05 -12.63
CA GLY A 78 6.07 20.27 -13.39
C GLY A 78 5.32 21.51 -12.92
N TYR A 79 4.40 21.43 -11.95
CA TYR A 79 3.69 22.61 -11.44
C TYR A 79 4.59 23.41 -10.51
N ALA A 80 4.76 24.70 -10.79
CA ALA A 80 5.74 25.52 -10.09
C ALA A 80 5.47 25.74 -8.58
N SER A 81 4.28 25.43 -8.05
CA SER A 81 3.99 25.42 -6.60
C SER A 81 3.75 24.01 -6.06
N SER A 82 4.22 22.99 -6.77
CA SER A 82 4.17 21.59 -6.33
C SER A 82 5.27 21.28 -5.34
N ASN A 83 4.93 20.45 -4.34
CA ASN A 83 5.85 19.89 -3.35
C ASN A 83 6.65 20.98 -2.60
N GLU A 84 5.95 22.00 -2.10
CA GLU A 84 6.53 23.09 -1.33
C GLU A 84 5.75 23.31 -0.04
N GLY A 85 6.46 23.53 1.07
CA GLY A 85 5.86 23.84 2.36
C GLY A 85 4.94 22.74 2.90
N ASN A 86 3.72 23.10 3.24
CA ASN A 86 2.71 22.24 3.83
C ASN A 86 1.40 22.34 3.05
N LYS A 87 0.35 21.69 3.50
CA LYS A 87 -1.00 21.79 2.92
C LYS A 87 -2.03 22.16 3.96
N ILE A 88 -3.20 22.62 3.53
CA ILE A 88 -4.37 22.69 4.39
C ILE A 88 -5.28 21.49 4.18
N ASP A 89 -5.94 21.05 5.25
CA ASP A 89 -6.97 20.02 5.19
C ASP A 89 -8.35 20.60 5.49
N ILE A 90 -9.29 20.35 4.57
CA ILE A 90 -10.72 20.56 4.77
C ILE A 90 -11.40 19.23 5.07
N ILE A 91 -12.42 19.27 5.94
CA ILE A 91 -13.08 18.07 6.45
C ILE A 91 -14.58 18.14 6.23
N SER A 92 -15.18 16.98 6.00
CA SER A 92 -16.62 16.78 6.08
C SER A 92 -17.02 16.70 7.54
N THR A 93 -17.86 17.63 8.00
CA THR A 93 -18.39 17.65 9.37
C THR A 93 -19.85 18.08 9.37
N SER A 94 -20.59 17.69 10.43
CA SER A 94 -21.99 18.08 10.65
C SER A 94 -22.14 19.29 11.59
N GLY A 95 -21.03 19.78 12.16
CA GLY A 95 -21.00 20.94 13.05
C GLY A 95 -20.63 22.23 12.32
N SER A 96 -20.69 23.37 13.01
CA SER A 96 -20.16 24.62 12.48
C SER A 96 -18.67 24.46 12.16
N ALA A 97 -18.26 24.87 10.97
CA ALA A 97 -16.91 24.72 10.44
C ALA A 97 -16.46 25.99 9.75
N GLU A 98 -15.15 26.17 9.64
CA GLU A 98 -14.54 27.43 9.26
C GLU A 98 -14.62 27.72 7.76
N ASP A 99 -14.96 28.97 7.44
CA ASP A 99 -14.64 29.58 6.15
C ASP A 99 -13.50 30.59 6.36
N ALA A 100 -12.44 30.48 5.57
CA ALA A 100 -11.26 31.36 5.65
C ALA A 100 -10.95 31.98 4.29
N TYR A 101 -10.38 33.18 4.28
CA TYR A 101 -9.92 33.83 3.05
C TYR A 101 -8.52 34.40 3.18
N ARG A 102 -7.87 34.53 2.02
CA ARG A 102 -6.68 35.36 1.83
C ARG A 102 -7.01 36.48 0.85
N ALA A 103 -6.73 37.72 1.26
CA ALA A 103 -6.94 38.88 0.41
C ALA A 103 -5.82 39.03 -0.63
N PHE A 104 -6.17 39.62 -1.77
CA PHE A 104 -5.25 40.01 -2.82
C PHE A 104 -5.63 41.37 -3.40
N THR A 105 -4.79 41.95 -4.26
CA THR A 105 -5.12 43.24 -4.88
C THR A 105 -6.40 43.13 -5.70
N THR A 106 -7.46 43.80 -5.26
CA THR A 106 -8.79 43.77 -5.87
C THR A 106 -8.75 44.06 -7.36
N GLN A 107 -9.45 43.23 -8.14
CA GLN A 107 -9.64 43.39 -9.58
C GLN A 107 -11.11 43.66 -9.89
N SER A 108 -11.37 44.51 -10.88
CA SER A 108 -12.74 44.87 -11.32
C SER A 108 -12.90 44.85 -12.85
N ALA A 109 -11.90 44.33 -13.57
CA ALA A 109 -11.89 44.20 -15.01
C ALA A 109 -10.91 43.09 -15.43
N GLY A 110 -11.01 42.64 -16.68
CA GLY A 110 -10.14 41.60 -17.23
C GLY A 110 -10.49 40.21 -16.71
N THR A 111 -9.49 39.35 -16.59
CA THR A 111 -9.65 37.98 -16.12
C THR A 111 -8.76 37.72 -14.91
N ILE A 112 -9.30 37.04 -13.92
CA ILE A 112 -8.57 36.55 -12.75
C ILE A 112 -8.53 35.04 -12.81
N TYR A 113 -7.35 34.45 -12.65
CA TYR A 113 -7.13 33.02 -12.60
C TYR A 113 -6.69 32.61 -11.21
N SER A 114 -7.16 31.44 -10.76
CA SER A 114 -6.63 30.73 -9.60
C SER A 114 -6.24 29.32 -10.00
N ALA A 115 -5.07 28.86 -9.58
CA ALA A 115 -4.65 27.46 -9.67
C ALA A 115 -4.29 26.92 -8.29
N PHE A 116 -4.62 25.67 -8.00
CA PHE A 116 -4.17 24.97 -6.79
C PHE A 116 -4.25 23.46 -6.97
N LEU A 117 -3.53 22.75 -6.11
CA LEU A 117 -3.57 21.30 -6.01
C LEU A 117 -4.71 20.87 -5.09
N LEU A 118 -5.50 19.90 -5.55
CA LEU A 118 -6.62 19.32 -4.81
C LEU A 118 -6.46 17.80 -4.75
N LYS A 119 -6.48 17.24 -3.54
CA LYS A 119 -6.51 15.78 -3.32
C LYS A 119 -7.64 15.43 -2.37
N LEU A 120 -8.69 14.79 -2.90
CA LEU A 120 -9.78 14.26 -2.06
C LEU A 120 -9.32 12.99 -1.34
N ALA A 121 -9.58 12.88 -0.05
CA ALA A 121 -9.28 11.67 0.72
C ALA A 121 -10.31 10.56 0.44
N ASN A 122 -11.58 10.92 0.32
CA ASN A 122 -12.71 10.03 0.05
C ASN A 122 -13.92 10.85 -0.47
N THR A 123 -15.00 10.16 -0.82
CA THR A 123 -16.24 10.78 -1.30
C THR A 123 -17.29 11.01 -0.20
N THR A 124 -16.93 10.84 1.07
CA THR A 124 -17.86 10.99 2.20
C THR A 124 -18.38 12.42 2.27
N GLY A 125 -19.69 12.58 2.50
CA GLY A 125 -20.35 13.88 2.63
C GLY A 125 -20.72 14.53 1.30
N LEU A 126 -20.19 14.07 0.16
CA LEU A 126 -20.50 14.72 -1.12
C LEU A 126 -21.98 14.60 -1.51
N SER A 127 -22.50 15.68 -2.10
CA SER A 127 -23.82 15.70 -2.72
C SER A 127 -23.95 14.63 -3.80
N LEU A 128 -25.15 14.05 -3.96
CA LEU A 128 -25.44 13.10 -5.05
C LEU A 128 -25.12 13.69 -6.42
N ASN A 129 -24.75 12.83 -7.38
CA ASN A 129 -24.48 13.24 -8.76
C ASN A 129 -25.68 13.97 -9.41
N SER A 130 -26.90 13.66 -8.99
CA SER A 130 -28.13 14.33 -9.44
C SER A 130 -28.29 15.78 -8.94
N SER A 131 -27.46 16.23 -8.00
CA SER A 131 -27.47 17.62 -7.54
C SER A 131 -27.07 18.56 -8.68
N THR A 132 -27.90 19.58 -8.92
CA THR A 132 -27.66 20.59 -9.96
C THR A 132 -26.64 21.64 -9.53
N THR A 133 -26.37 21.77 -8.23
CA THR A 133 -25.40 22.74 -7.67
C THR A 133 -24.19 22.10 -7.02
N GLY A 134 -24.33 20.88 -6.50
CA GLY A 134 -23.36 20.29 -5.57
C GLY A 134 -23.18 21.13 -4.30
N ASP A 135 -22.04 20.93 -3.62
CA ASP A 135 -21.49 21.89 -2.65
C ASP A 135 -20.27 22.60 -3.26
N TYR A 136 -19.64 23.53 -2.55
CA TYR A 136 -18.44 24.23 -3.00
C TYR A 136 -17.43 24.44 -1.88
N LEU A 137 -16.15 24.36 -2.24
CA LEU A 137 -15.02 24.38 -1.30
C LEU A 137 -14.07 25.58 -1.48
N ALA A 138 -14.11 26.25 -2.64
CA ALA A 138 -13.23 27.36 -2.96
C ALA A 138 -13.89 28.31 -3.97
N GLY A 139 -13.34 29.51 -4.11
CA GLY A 139 -13.79 30.50 -5.08
C GLY A 139 -13.31 31.90 -4.71
N TYR A 140 -14.01 32.92 -5.21
CA TYR A 140 -13.75 34.30 -4.82
C TYR A 140 -14.89 34.90 -4.00
N THR A 141 -14.54 35.88 -3.19
CA THR A 141 -15.50 36.89 -2.74
C THR A 141 -15.11 38.26 -3.31
N VAL A 142 -16.14 39.10 -3.46
CA VAL A 142 -15.98 40.54 -3.67
C VAL A 142 -15.27 41.17 -2.45
N SER A 143 -15.11 42.50 -2.44
CA SER A 143 -14.58 43.23 -1.27
C SER A 143 -15.36 42.96 0.04
N SER A 144 -16.65 42.57 -0.04
CA SER A 144 -17.46 42.05 1.09
C SER A 144 -17.20 40.55 1.38
N THR A 145 -17.73 40.03 2.49
CA THR A 145 -17.60 38.60 2.87
C THR A 145 -18.89 37.80 2.67
N THR A 146 -19.93 38.40 2.08
CA THR A 146 -21.27 37.78 1.97
C THR A 146 -21.65 37.42 0.53
N SER A 147 -20.84 37.80 -0.45
CA SER A 147 -21.10 37.59 -1.87
C SER A 147 -19.99 36.76 -2.51
N PHE A 148 -20.31 35.49 -2.75
CA PHE A 148 -19.38 34.51 -3.30
C PHE A 148 -19.65 34.29 -4.79
N ILE A 149 -18.59 34.33 -5.57
CA ILE A 149 -18.58 34.16 -7.02
C ILE A 149 -17.55 33.09 -7.40
N ASN A 150 -17.65 32.57 -8.63
CA ASN A 150 -16.69 31.61 -9.14
C ASN A 150 -16.47 30.40 -8.20
N ARG A 151 -17.58 29.81 -7.75
CA ARG A 151 -17.54 28.74 -6.75
C ARG A 151 -17.14 27.44 -7.44
N LEU A 152 -16.06 26.82 -6.97
CA LEU A 152 -15.67 25.48 -7.36
C LEU A 152 -16.65 24.49 -6.72
N SER A 153 -17.61 24.04 -7.51
CA SER A 153 -18.62 23.07 -7.14
C SER A 153 -18.06 21.64 -7.15
N ILE A 154 -18.59 20.77 -6.29
CA ILE A 154 -18.23 19.37 -6.19
C ILE A 154 -19.46 18.49 -5.89
N ARG A 155 -19.48 17.29 -6.46
CA ARG A 155 -20.49 16.25 -6.20
C ARG A 155 -19.91 14.85 -6.41
N LEU A 156 -20.65 13.82 -6.00
CA LEU A 156 -20.37 12.44 -6.37
C LEU A 156 -20.34 12.28 -7.89
N GLY A 157 -19.42 11.45 -8.38
CA GLY A 157 -19.32 11.10 -9.78
C GLY A 157 -20.45 10.17 -10.22
N SER A 158 -20.49 9.88 -11.51
CA SER A 158 -21.45 8.92 -12.08
C SER A 158 -21.08 7.46 -11.75
N VAL A 159 -19.79 7.20 -11.52
CA VAL A 159 -19.23 5.94 -11.04
C VAL A 159 -19.09 5.95 -9.52
N ALA A 160 -19.45 4.85 -8.86
CA ALA A 160 -19.32 4.73 -7.41
C ALA A 160 -17.87 4.94 -6.93
N GLY A 161 -17.69 5.69 -5.85
CA GLY A 161 -16.37 6.00 -5.30
C GLY A 161 -15.61 7.13 -6.01
N THR A 162 -16.21 7.78 -7.01
CA THR A 162 -15.61 8.90 -7.74
C THR A 162 -16.30 10.24 -7.44
N PHE A 163 -15.72 11.35 -7.91
CA PHE A 163 -16.28 12.70 -7.78
C PHE A 163 -16.19 13.49 -9.08
N GLN A 164 -17.00 14.54 -9.20
CA GLN A 164 -16.98 15.50 -10.31
C GLN A 164 -16.79 16.92 -9.78
N LEU A 165 -16.07 17.75 -10.54
CA LEU A 165 -15.89 19.17 -10.27
C LEU A 165 -16.76 20.00 -11.22
N GLY A 166 -17.17 21.18 -10.77
CA GLY A 166 -17.90 22.14 -11.57
C GLY A 166 -17.57 23.56 -11.18
N ILE A 167 -18.04 24.52 -11.96
CA ILE A 167 -17.83 25.94 -11.68
C ILE A 167 -19.14 26.70 -11.76
N ARG A 168 -19.33 27.60 -10.81
CA ARG A 168 -20.56 28.38 -10.68
C ARG A 168 -20.27 29.87 -10.56
N GLY A 169 -20.69 30.64 -11.57
CA GLY A 169 -20.39 32.07 -11.63
C GLY A 169 -20.94 32.90 -10.47
N SER A 170 -22.15 32.58 -9.99
CA SER A 170 -22.79 33.30 -8.86
C SER A 170 -23.79 32.43 -8.09
N SER A 171 -24.37 32.96 -7.00
CA SER A 171 -25.45 32.34 -6.22
C SER A 171 -26.67 31.92 -7.05
N ALA A 172 -26.91 32.55 -8.18
CA ALA A 172 -28.07 32.29 -9.05
C ALA A 172 -27.69 31.57 -10.36
N ALA A 173 -26.40 31.43 -10.67
CA ALA A 173 -25.92 30.82 -11.90
C ALA A 173 -26.17 29.31 -11.96
N THR A 174 -26.24 28.77 -13.17
CA THR A 174 -26.16 27.32 -13.43
C THR A 174 -24.71 26.85 -13.35
N VAL A 175 -24.46 25.69 -12.75
CA VAL A 175 -23.11 25.12 -12.68
C VAL A 175 -22.72 24.55 -14.05
N GLY A 176 -21.54 24.92 -14.53
CA GLY A 176 -20.86 24.19 -15.59
C GLY A 176 -20.13 22.99 -14.99
N TRP A 177 -20.54 21.77 -15.32
CA TRP A 177 -19.93 20.55 -14.78
C TRP A 177 -18.84 20.00 -15.71
N TYR A 178 -17.69 19.67 -15.15
CA TYR A 178 -16.73 18.77 -15.78
C TYR A 178 -17.18 17.34 -15.45
N THR A 179 -17.76 16.64 -16.44
CA THR A 179 -18.46 15.36 -16.20
C THR A 179 -17.55 14.13 -16.18
N THR A 180 -16.23 14.30 -16.26
CA THR A 180 -15.28 13.21 -16.05
C THR A 180 -15.25 12.83 -14.58
N ASP A 181 -15.36 11.53 -14.29
CA ASP A 181 -15.27 11.00 -12.94
C ASP A 181 -13.81 10.92 -12.47
N LEU A 182 -13.52 11.59 -11.35
CA LEU A 182 -12.21 11.72 -10.73
C LEU A 182 -12.11 10.80 -9.50
N ASN A 183 -10.90 10.32 -9.22
CA ASN A 183 -10.64 9.34 -8.16
C ASN A 183 -10.09 10.04 -6.90
N PRO A 184 -10.66 9.78 -5.72
CA PRO A 184 -10.00 10.11 -4.45
C PRO A 184 -8.58 9.50 -4.39
N GLY A 185 -7.71 10.10 -3.59
CA GLY A 185 -6.30 9.71 -3.45
C GLY A 185 -5.38 10.27 -4.54
N THR A 186 -5.93 10.79 -5.64
CA THR A 186 -5.17 11.43 -6.72
C THR A 186 -5.08 12.94 -6.51
N THR A 187 -3.89 13.52 -6.72
CA THR A 187 -3.71 14.99 -6.76
C THR A 187 -4.09 15.51 -8.14
N TYR A 188 -4.98 16.51 -8.18
CA TYR A 188 -5.38 17.21 -9.39
C TYR A 188 -4.92 18.67 -9.33
N LEU A 189 -4.38 19.19 -10.44
CA LEU A 189 -4.22 20.63 -10.61
C LEU A 189 -5.56 21.20 -11.09
N VAL A 190 -6.19 22.02 -10.26
CA VAL A 190 -7.45 22.69 -10.59
C VAL A 190 -7.15 24.14 -10.89
N VAL A 191 -7.60 24.61 -12.06
CA VAL A 191 -7.53 26.02 -12.44
C VAL A 191 -8.93 26.53 -12.70
N PHE A 192 -9.30 27.68 -12.15
CA PHE A 192 -10.53 28.36 -12.54
C PHE A 192 -10.29 29.84 -12.79
N SER A 193 -11.13 30.45 -13.61
CA SER A 193 -11.04 31.87 -13.92
C SER A 193 -12.37 32.58 -13.85
N HIS A 194 -12.33 33.88 -13.52
CA HIS A 194 -13.46 34.80 -13.60
C HIS A 194 -13.10 35.92 -14.59
N GLN A 195 -13.91 36.08 -15.63
CA GLN A 195 -13.78 37.14 -16.61
C GLN A 195 -14.91 38.16 -16.44
N PHE A 196 -14.52 39.42 -16.20
CA PHE A 196 -15.44 40.55 -16.19
C PHE A 196 -15.80 40.92 -17.63
N VAL A 197 -17.08 40.88 -17.95
CA VAL A 197 -17.63 41.21 -19.27
C VAL A 197 -18.51 42.44 -19.14
N SER A 198 -18.34 43.41 -20.04
CA SER A 198 -19.22 44.58 -20.04
C SER A 198 -20.65 44.15 -20.34
N GLY A 199 -21.59 44.49 -19.46
CA GLY A 199 -23.00 44.11 -19.59
C GLY A 199 -23.64 43.83 -18.23
N THR A 200 -24.65 42.96 -18.24
CA THR A 200 -25.35 42.50 -17.04
C THR A 200 -25.58 40.99 -17.12
N ALA A 201 -25.25 40.28 -16.04
CA ALA A 201 -25.37 38.82 -15.91
C ALA A 201 -24.68 38.08 -17.07
N ASN A 202 -23.48 38.51 -17.43
CA ASN A 202 -22.72 37.97 -18.55
C ASN A 202 -21.25 37.68 -18.24
N ASP A 203 -20.80 37.86 -17.01
CA ASP A 203 -19.47 37.43 -16.59
C ASP A 203 -19.30 35.91 -16.75
N ILE A 204 -18.08 35.51 -17.09
CA ILE A 204 -17.78 34.12 -17.46
C ILE A 204 -16.86 33.51 -16.41
N SER A 205 -17.24 32.32 -15.94
CA SER A 205 -16.43 31.47 -15.10
C SER A 205 -16.01 30.22 -15.84
N ASN A 206 -14.72 29.93 -15.89
CA ASN A 206 -14.18 28.73 -16.56
C ASN A 206 -13.44 27.84 -15.57
N LEU A 207 -13.42 26.54 -15.85
CA LEU A 207 -12.73 25.50 -15.08
C LEU A 207 -11.88 24.64 -16.00
N TRP A 208 -10.67 24.35 -15.52
CA TRP A 208 -9.76 23.36 -16.07
C TRP A 208 -9.30 22.41 -14.98
N VAL A 209 -9.20 21.12 -15.31
CA VAL A 209 -8.65 20.08 -14.46
C VAL A 209 -7.49 19.44 -15.20
N ASN A 210 -6.30 19.46 -14.58
CA ASN A 210 -5.03 19.04 -15.16
C ASN A 210 -4.73 19.69 -16.52
N PRO A 211 -4.81 21.03 -16.66
CA PRO A 211 -4.42 21.67 -17.91
C PRO A 211 -2.91 21.49 -18.17
N ALA A 212 -2.51 21.57 -19.44
CA ALA A 212 -1.10 21.61 -19.81
C ALA A 212 -0.43 22.86 -19.21
N LEU A 213 0.79 22.68 -18.68
CA LEU A 213 1.59 23.74 -18.08
C LEU A 213 2.48 24.43 -19.12
N GLY A 214 2.77 25.72 -18.92
CA GLY A 214 3.73 26.49 -19.72
C GLY A 214 3.31 26.80 -21.16
N GLY A 215 2.06 26.49 -21.53
CA GLY A 215 1.48 26.78 -22.84
C GLY A 215 0.32 27.77 -22.76
N ALA A 216 -0.21 28.15 -23.92
CA ALA A 216 -1.38 29.04 -24.02
C ALA A 216 -2.61 28.47 -23.30
N GLU A 217 -3.51 29.37 -22.87
CA GLU A 217 -4.79 29.00 -22.24
C GLU A 217 -5.57 28.01 -23.14
N PRO A 218 -5.81 26.78 -22.68
CA PRO A 218 -6.55 25.78 -23.45
C PRO A 218 -8.06 26.01 -23.35
N ALA A 219 -8.85 25.29 -24.14
CA ALA A 219 -10.30 25.28 -23.98
C ALA A 219 -10.72 24.80 -22.58
N ALA A 220 -11.68 25.49 -21.96
CA ALA A 220 -12.19 25.14 -20.64
C ALA A 220 -12.88 23.77 -20.64
N ASN A 221 -12.70 23.01 -19.57
CA ASN A 221 -13.43 21.77 -19.33
C ASN A 221 -14.90 22.04 -18.97
N ALA A 222 -15.17 23.16 -18.32
CA ALA A 222 -16.53 23.61 -18.02
C ALA A 222 -16.60 25.14 -17.92
N THR A 223 -17.77 25.69 -18.26
CA THR A 223 -18.04 27.13 -18.24
C THR A 223 -19.39 27.41 -17.58
N SER A 224 -19.47 28.51 -16.84
CA SER A 224 -20.69 29.03 -16.23
C SER A 224 -20.77 30.53 -16.49
N THR A 225 -21.95 31.00 -16.90
CA THR A 225 -22.24 32.44 -16.98
C THR A 225 -22.90 32.88 -15.67
N SER A 226 -22.45 34.01 -15.13
CA SER A 226 -23.01 34.59 -13.91
C SER A 226 -24.51 34.87 -14.09
N GLY A 227 -25.30 34.69 -13.02
CA GLY A 227 -26.69 35.18 -12.98
C GLY A 227 -26.78 36.65 -12.55
N SER A 228 -25.66 37.25 -12.16
CA SER A 228 -25.50 38.61 -11.65
C SER A 228 -24.00 38.92 -11.61
N ASP A 229 -23.59 40.09 -12.12
CA ASP A 229 -22.16 40.43 -12.20
C ASP A 229 -21.67 41.10 -10.91
N PRO A 230 -20.62 40.56 -10.28
CA PRO A 230 -19.93 41.24 -9.19
C PRO A 230 -19.24 42.52 -9.65
N LEU A 231 -19.11 43.50 -8.74
CA LEU A 231 -18.36 44.73 -9.02
C LEU A 231 -16.84 44.51 -9.00
N ASP A 232 -16.38 43.50 -8.27
CA ASP A 232 -14.97 43.21 -8.08
C ASP A 232 -14.72 41.76 -7.61
N ALA A 233 -13.45 41.39 -7.48
CA ALA A 233 -13.01 40.24 -6.71
C ALA A 233 -11.68 40.57 -6.03
N GLY A 234 -11.55 40.26 -4.74
CA GLY A 234 -10.36 40.63 -3.97
C GLY A 234 -9.93 39.62 -2.92
N LYS A 235 -10.62 38.49 -2.81
CA LYS A 235 -10.32 37.45 -1.82
C LYS A 235 -10.50 36.08 -2.43
N PHE A 236 -9.54 35.20 -2.21
CA PHE A 236 -9.68 33.77 -2.45
C PHE A 236 -10.13 33.13 -1.15
N PHE A 237 -11.23 32.38 -1.18
CA PHE A 237 -11.73 31.68 0.01
C PHE A 237 -11.57 30.18 -0.11
N VAL A 238 -11.43 29.54 1.04
CA VAL A 238 -11.59 28.10 1.24
C VAL A 238 -12.69 27.90 2.28
N ARG A 239 -13.51 26.88 2.10
CA ARG A 239 -14.74 26.67 2.87
C ARG A 239 -14.84 25.26 3.43
N GLN A 240 -15.16 25.17 4.72
CA GLN A 240 -15.71 23.97 5.36
C GLN A 240 -17.20 24.18 5.65
N GLY A 241 -18.05 23.71 4.75
CA GLY A 241 -19.49 23.69 4.90
C GLY A 241 -20.00 22.65 5.91
N THR A 242 -21.25 22.81 6.32
CA THR A 242 -21.82 22.13 7.50
C THR A 242 -22.33 20.70 7.24
N THR A 243 -22.46 20.25 5.99
CA THR A 243 -23.01 18.90 5.70
C THR A 243 -22.47 18.25 4.43
N THR A 244 -21.89 19.01 3.50
CA THR A 244 -21.60 18.50 2.14
C THR A 244 -20.22 18.82 1.58
N THR A 245 -19.32 19.33 2.42
CA THR A 245 -17.94 19.65 2.04
C THR A 245 -17.10 18.37 1.97
N PRO A 246 -16.15 18.28 1.02
CA PRO A 246 -15.26 17.13 0.91
C PRO A 246 -14.29 17.01 2.10
N ASN A 247 -13.81 15.78 2.34
CA ASN A 247 -12.52 15.58 2.98
C ASN A 247 -11.42 15.73 1.92
N ALA A 248 -10.63 16.80 1.98
CA ALA A 248 -9.61 17.06 0.98
C ALA A 248 -8.43 17.85 1.52
N SER A 249 -7.28 17.67 0.89
CA SER A 249 -6.13 18.55 1.05
C SER A 249 -6.05 19.54 -0.10
N ILE A 250 -5.65 20.78 0.20
CA ILE A 250 -5.42 21.86 -0.75
C ILE A 250 -4.01 22.43 -0.56
N ASP A 251 -3.31 22.69 -1.66
CA ASP A 251 -1.94 23.20 -1.64
C ASP A 251 -1.59 24.00 -2.90
N GLY A 252 -0.49 24.75 -2.87
CA GLY A 252 0.13 25.39 -4.02
C GLY A 252 -0.78 26.39 -4.72
N ILE A 253 -1.44 27.26 -3.97
CA ILE A 253 -2.42 28.21 -4.53
C ILE A 253 -1.70 29.38 -5.20
N ARG A 254 -2.00 29.61 -6.47
CA ARG A 254 -1.58 30.79 -7.23
C ARG A 254 -2.79 31.56 -7.70
N VAL A 255 -2.79 32.87 -7.51
CA VAL A 255 -3.82 33.77 -8.05
C VAL A 255 -3.14 34.83 -8.90
N ALA A 256 -3.59 35.03 -10.13
CA ALA A 256 -2.97 35.98 -11.06
C ALA A 256 -3.96 36.53 -12.09
N THR A 257 -3.51 37.49 -12.89
CA THR A 257 -4.27 38.10 -13.99
C THR A 257 -3.94 37.50 -15.36
N LEU A 258 -2.97 36.60 -15.44
CA LEU A 258 -2.59 35.88 -16.67
C LEU A 258 -2.57 34.37 -16.43
N TRP A 259 -2.95 33.62 -17.45
CA TRP A 259 -2.91 32.16 -17.48
C TRP A 259 -1.52 31.60 -17.15
N ASP A 260 -0.49 32.07 -17.86
CA ASP A 260 0.90 31.57 -17.73
C ASP A 260 1.46 31.72 -16.29
N SER A 261 0.93 32.67 -15.51
CA SER A 261 1.34 32.91 -14.13
C SER A 261 0.74 31.91 -13.14
N VAL A 262 -0.42 31.32 -13.44
CA VAL A 262 -1.04 30.27 -12.61
C VAL A 262 -0.76 28.87 -13.14
N ALA A 263 -0.55 28.69 -14.44
CA ALA A 263 -0.21 27.42 -15.09
C ALA A 263 1.28 27.33 -15.44
N THR A 264 2.14 27.89 -14.59
CA THR A 264 3.59 27.94 -14.82
C THR A 264 4.19 26.53 -14.80
N TYR A 265 4.89 26.18 -15.87
CA TYR A 265 5.74 24.99 -15.93
C TYR A 265 7.11 25.28 -15.30
N ASP A 266 7.53 24.43 -14.38
CA ASP A 266 8.85 24.44 -13.78
C ASP A 266 9.50 23.07 -13.95
N ALA A 267 10.57 23.02 -14.75
CA ALA A 267 11.30 21.79 -15.03
C ALA A 267 11.91 21.17 -13.76
N SER A 268 12.24 21.98 -12.75
CA SER A 268 12.76 21.48 -11.46
C SER A 268 11.70 20.79 -10.59
N LYS A 269 10.43 20.87 -11.00
CA LYS A 269 9.28 20.23 -10.32
C LYS A 269 8.77 19.01 -11.08
N VAL A 270 9.38 18.67 -12.22
CA VAL A 270 9.06 17.42 -12.93
C VAL A 270 9.40 16.26 -12.02
N ILE A 271 8.58 15.20 -12.07
CA ILE A 271 8.80 13.96 -11.36
C ILE A 271 9.31 12.92 -12.33
N SER A 272 10.37 12.23 -11.96
CA SER A 272 10.94 11.11 -12.67
C SER A 272 10.09 9.86 -12.47
N SER A 273 10.09 9.04 -13.52
CA SER A 273 9.50 7.71 -13.49
C SER A 273 10.56 6.66 -13.75
N SER A 274 11.82 6.93 -13.41
CA SER A 274 12.96 6.09 -13.75
C SER A 274 13.37 5.16 -12.61
N SER A 275 12.77 5.32 -11.43
CA SER A 275 13.12 4.51 -10.26
C SER A 275 12.75 3.05 -10.44
N ASP A 276 13.47 2.17 -9.73
CA ASP A 276 13.17 0.75 -9.73
C ASP A 276 13.45 0.08 -8.38
N ILE A 277 13.13 -1.21 -8.33
CA ILE A 277 13.54 -2.11 -7.25
C ILE A 277 14.44 -3.18 -7.85
N GLN A 278 15.51 -3.50 -7.12
CA GLN A 278 16.43 -4.57 -7.46
C GLN A 278 16.57 -5.54 -6.28
N ALA A 279 16.53 -6.85 -6.53
CA ALA A 279 16.88 -7.84 -5.53
C ALA A 279 18.36 -7.67 -5.10
N ALA A 280 18.62 -7.66 -3.79
CA ALA A 280 19.95 -7.48 -3.21
C ALA A 280 20.59 -8.80 -2.71
N GLY A 281 19.84 -9.90 -2.72
CA GLY A 281 20.30 -11.23 -2.31
C GLY A 281 20.43 -11.39 -0.78
N ASN A 282 21.38 -12.23 -0.34
CA ASN A 282 21.66 -12.52 1.08
C ASN A 282 20.50 -13.19 1.85
N GLU A 283 19.74 -14.03 1.15
CA GLU A 283 18.74 -14.90 1.75
C GLU A 283 19.39 -15.95 2.66
N THR A 284 18.72 -16.27 3.77
CA THR A 284 19.19 -17.30 4.70
C THR A 284 19.04 -18.67 4.05
N SER A 285 20.08 -19.50 4.13
CA SER A 285 20.00 -20.91 3.70
C SER A 285 19.67 -21.81 4.89
N ASN A 286 18.94 -22.91 4.66
CA ASN A 286 18.57 -23.90 5.68
C ASN A 286 17.99 -23.24 6.95
N ILE A 287 16.79 -22.69 6.79
CA ILE A 287 16.07 -21.99 7.84
C ILE A 287 15.63 -23.00 8.91
N ASP A 288 16.29 -22.96 10.07
CA ASP A 288 15.83 -23.61 11.31
C ASP A 288 14.58 -22.91 11.84
N TYR A 289 13.44 -23.22 11.24
CA TYR A 289 12.17 -22.53 11.48
C TYR A 289 11.73 -22.61 12.96
N ALA A 290 12.13 -23.67 13.68
CA ALA A 290 11.76 -23.90 15.07
C ALA A 290 12.34 -22.83 16.01
N SER A 291 13.45 -22.19 15.62
CA SER A 291 14.05 -21.06 16.32
C SER A 291 13.28 -19.74 16.13
N TYR A 292 12.32 -19.67 15.19
CA TYR A 292 11.63 -18.44 14.79
C TYR A 292 10.10 -18.59 14.87
N GLN A 293 9.58 -18.89 16.06
CA GLN A 293 8.14 -19.14 16.31
C GLN A 293 7.40 -17.94 16.95
N LEU A 294 8.05 -16.79 17.15
CA LEU A 294 7.50 -15.66 17.90
C LEU A 294 6.31 -15.00 17.20
N ALA A 295 5.31 -14.59 17.99
CA ALA A 295 4.09 -13.93 17.51
C ALA A 295 4.23 -12.42 17.27
N SER A 296 5.40 -11.84 17.53
CA SER A 296 5.79 -10.48 17.12
C SER A 296 7.30 -10.43 16.94
N ILE A 297 7.76 -9.60 16.01
CA ILE A 297 9.17 -9.41 15.66
C ILE A 297 9.63 -8.06 16.21
N GLY A 298 10.23 -8.05 17.41
CA GLY A 298 10.71 -6.81 18.04
C GLY A 298 12.16 -6.46 17.66
N ALA A 299 12.92 -7.43 17.17
CA ALA A 299 14.27 -7.27 16.67
C ALA A 299 14.59 -8.26 15.55
N THR A 300 15.63 -7.98 14.77
CA THR A 300 16.09 -8.85 13.68
C THR A 300 16.57 -10.24 14.14
N THR A 301 16.79 -10.45 15.45
CA THR A 301 17.11 -11.76 16.03
C THR A 301 15.88 -12.63 16.28
N ASP A 302 14.68 -12.05 16.29
CA ASP A 302 13.43 -12.75 16.59
C ASP A 302 12.89 -13.52 15.36
N ALA A 303 13.44 -13.22 14.18
CA ALA A 303 13.00 -13.67 12.88
C ALA A 303 14.20 -13.97 11.96
N VAL A 304 13.93 -14.53 10.78
CA VAL A 304 14.94 -14.84 9.77
C VAL A 304 14.77 -13.97 8.53
N ARG A 305 15.88 -13.48 7.96
CA ARG A 305 15.83 -12.73 6.70
C ARG A 305 15.64 -13.67 5.52
N VAL A 306 14.61 -13.39 4.72
CA VAL A 306 14.23 -14.24 3.57
C VAL A 306 14.29 -13.52 2.22
N PHE A 307 14.35 -12.18 2.22
CA PHE A 307 14.54 -11.40 1.02
C PHE A 307 15.14 -10.03 1.35
N SER A 308 16.06 -9.56 0.51
CA SER A 308 16.60 -8.19 0.57
C SER A 308 16.38 -7.54 -0.78
N PHE A 309 15.95 -6.28 -0.79
CA PHE A 309 15.74 -5.52 -2.01
C PHE A 309 16.13 -4.05 -1.82
N THR A 310 16.56 -3.43 -2.92
CA THR A 310 17.01 -2.05 -2.95
C THR A 310 16.09 -1.23 -3.86
N ILE A 311 15.47 -0.20 -3.29
CA ILE A 311 14.83 0.89 -4.03
C ILE A 311 15.97 1.76 -4.58
N ARG A 312 15.96 2.05 -5.88
CA ARG A 312 16.95 2.91 -6.52
C ARG A 312 16.23 4.05 -7.20
N ASP A 313 16.51 5.26 -6.72
CA ASP A 313 16.07 6.48 -7.35
C ASP A 313 16.81 6.62 -8.70
N GLY A 314 16.08 6.98 -9.76
CA GLY A 314 16.64 7.03 -11.11
C GLY A 314 17.13 5.70 -11.71
N GLY A 315 16.78 4.56 -11.10
CA GLY A 315 17.15 3.23 -11.60
C GLY A 315 18.63 2.90 -11.44
N GLY A 316 19.29 3.53 -10.44
CA GLY A 316 20.72 3.39 -10.17
C GLY A 316 21.60 4.36 -10.95
N SER A 317 21.03 5.42 -11.49
CA SER A 317 21.70 6.55 -12.12
C SER A 317 20.99 7.84 -11.76
N ALA A 318 21.66 8.97 -11.94
CA ALA A 318 21.00 10.24 -11.74
C ALA A 318 19.87 10.43 -12.76
N ASP A 319 18.75 10.99 -12.32
CA ASP A 319 17.61 11.22 -13.21
C ASP A 319 17.27 12.71 -13.42
N ALA A 320 16.06 13.00 -13.88
CA ALA A 320 15.69 14.33 -14.37
C ALA A 320 15.06 15.21 -13.28
N ASP A 321 14.78 14.67 -12.09
CA ASP A 321 14.21 15.42 -10.99
C ASP A 321 15.18 15.63 -9.83
N ALA A 322 14.67 16.18 -8.73
CA ALA A 322 15.41 16.38 -7.49
C ALA A 322 14.65 15.73 -6.31
N PHE A 323 13.79 14.76 -6.61
CA PHE A 323 12.88 14.12 -5.68
C PHE A 323 13.30 12.67 -5.49
N GLY A 324 13.62 12.30 -4.25
CA GLY A 324 13.79 10.89 -3.92
C GLY A 324 12.52 10.06 -4.11
N THR A 325 12.69 8.74 -4.14
CA THR A 325 11.61 7.75 -4.21
C THR A 325 11.27 7.25 -2.81
N GLU A 326 10.10 7.63 -2.29
CA GLU A 326 9.54 7.09 -1.05
C GLU A 326 8.59 5.93 -1.35
N LEU A 327 8.90 4.72 -0.88
CA LEU A 327 8.01 3.56 -1.00
C LEU A 327 6.82 3.69 -0.04
N THR A 328 5.60 3.82 -0.55
CA THR A 328 4.40 4.01 0.29
C THR A 328 3.67 2.71 0.61
N SER A 329 3.86 1.68 -0.22
CA SER A 329 3.36 0.33 -0.01
C SER A 329 4.13 -0.69 -0.85
N ILE A 330 4.19 -1.93 -0.37
CA ILE A 330 4.75 -3.08 -1.09
C ILE A 330 3.99 -4.36 -0.75
N THR A 331 3.76 -5.19 -1.75
CA THR A 331 3.16 -6.52 -1.60
C THR A 331 4.08 -7.61 -2.13
N PHE A 332 4.50 -8.55 -1.29
CA PHE A 332 5.22 -9.74 -1.72
C PHE A 332 4.23 -10.82 -2.15
N THR A 333 4.53 -11.46 -3.27
CA THR A 333 3.76 -12.57 -3.85
C THR A 333 4.65 -13.80 -4.02
N GLN A 334 4.06 -14.98 -4.21
CA GLN A 334 4.80 -16.20 -4.51
C GLN A 334 5.49 -16.10 -5.87
N GLY A 335 6.81 -16.29 -5.89
CA GLY A 335 7.59 -16.42 -7.11
C GLY A 335 7.33 -17.75 -7.83
N GLY A 336 7.70 -17.83 -9.12
CA GLY A 336 7.45 -19.01 -9.95
C GLY A 336 8.17 -20.30 -9.50
N SER A 337 9.19 -20.18 -8.65
CA SER A 337 9.93 -21.30 -8.05
C SER A 337 9.59 -21.52 -6.56
N ASN A 338 8.55 -20.88 -6.03
CA ASN A 338 8.10 -21.11 -4.67
C ASN A 338 7.55 -22.55 -4.51
N GLY A 339 8.13 -23.31 -3.59
CA GLY A 339 7.70 -24.68 -3.25
C GLY A 339 6.76 -24.77 -2.04
N VAL A 340 6.58 -23.68 -1.28
CA VAL A 340 5.70 -23.67 -0.09
C VAL A 340 4.24 -23.49 -0.50
N THR A 341 3.39 -24.46 -0.17
CA THR A 341 2.02 -24.54 -0.71
C THR A 341 1.07 -23.46 -0.15
N SER A 342 1.21 -23.10 1.14
CA SER A 342 0.35 -22.09 1.76
C SER A 342 1.12 -21.21 2.74
N TRP A 343 1.38 -19.98 2.35
CA TRP A 343 2.03 -18.99 3.21
C TRP A 343 1.19 -18.68 4.45
N ALA A 344 -0.14 -18.67 4.33
CA ALA A 344 -1.06 -18.42 5.45
C ALA A 344 -0.98 -19.46 6.57
N ASN A 345 -0.52 -20.68 6.26
CA ASN A 345 -0.41 -21.77 7.24
C ASN A 345 1.04 -22.06 7.66
N THR A 346 2.03 -21.43 7.01
CA THR A 346 3.46 -21.68 7.26
C THR A 346 4.14 -20.45 7.88
N ILE A 347 3.75 -19.25 7.49
CA ILE A 347 4.31 -17.99 7.98
C ILE A 347 3.38 -17.43 9.06
N ARG A 348 3.94 -17.03 10.20
CA ARG A 348 3.20 -16.41 11.30
C ARG A 348 3.20 -14.88 11.19
N GLN A 349 4.39 -14.27 11.24
CA GLN A 349 4.59 -12.83 11.09
C GLN A 349 5.58 -12.53 9.97
N ALA A 350 5.42 -11.37 9.35
CA ALA A 350 6.36 -10.81 8.40
C ALA A 350 6.65 -9.34 8.77
N ALA A 351 7.93 -8.95 8.74
CA ALA A 351 8.34 -7.59 9.04
C ALA A 351 9.34 -7.06 8.00
N LEU A 352 9.25 -5.76 7.72
CA LEU A 352 10.24 -5.01 6.95
C LEU A 352 11.22 -4.32 7.90
N TYR A 353 12.51 -4.37 7.58
CA TYR A 353 13.57 -3.70 8.33
C TYR A 353 14.45 -2.83 7.43
N ASP A 354 14.83 -1.66 7.94
CA ASP A 354 15.98 -0.89 7.45
C ASP A 354 17.15 -1.11 8.43
N GLY A 355 18.07 -2.00 8.06
CA GLY A 355 19.14 -2.44 8.95
C GLY A 355 18.58 -3.08 10.22
N ALA A 356 18.69 -2.39 11.36
CA ALA A 356 18.18 -2.86 12.65
C ALA A 356 16.85 -2.20 13.07
N THR A 357 16.35 -1.24 12.29
CA THR A 357 15.11 -0.51 12.59
C THR A 357 13.94 -1.16 11.88
N GLU A 358 12.95 -1.57 12.66
CA GLU A 358 11.69 -2.08 12.11
C GLU A 358 10.94 -0.95 11.39
N VAL A 359 10.44 -1.25 10.20
CA VAL A 359 9.64 -0.35 9.36
C VAL A 359 8.15 -0.63 9.55
N ALA A 360 7.77 -1.91 9.49
CA ALA A 360 6.40 -2.38 9.67
C ALA A 360 6.36 -3.90 9.89
N GLU A 361 5.37 -4.39 10.63
CA GLU A 361 5.07 -5.80 10.85
C GLU A 361 3.62 -6.12 10.48
N VAL A 362 3.37 -7.30 9.91
CA VAL A 362 2.04 -7.82 9.57
C VAL A 362 1.91 -9.32 9.84
N SER A 363 0.73 -9.72 10.32
CA SER A 363 0.34 -11.14 10.38
C SER A 363 0.02 -11.67 8.99
N VAL A 364 0.60 -12.82 8.66
CA VAL A 364 0.39 -13.45 7.35
C VAL A 364 -0.82 -14.37 7.43
N THR A 365 -1.92 -13.97 6.79
CA THR A 365 -3.21 -14.69 6.82
C THR A 365 -3.68 -15.12 5.43
N GLY A 366 -2.91 -14.81 4.40
CA GLY A 366 -3.18 -15.15 3.01
C GLY A 366 -1.90 -15.51 2.25
N GLU A 367 -2.00 -15.60 0.93
CA GLU A 367 -0.90 -16.01 0.05
C GLU A 367 -0.06 -14.84 -0.47
N THR A 368 -0.22 -13.67 0.15
CA THR A 368 0.54 -12.44 -0.13
C THR A 368 0.86 -11.74 1.18
N ILE A 369 1.99 -11.04 1.22
CA ILE A 369 2.40 -10.23 2.37
C ILE A 369 2.35 -8.76 1.96
N ALA A 370 1.37 -8.00 2.47
CA ALA A 370 1.14 -6.62 2.06
C ALA A 370 1.46 -5.64 3.19
N PHE A 371 2.36 -4.70 2.91
CA PHE A 371 2.67 -3.57 3.77
C PHE A 371 2.12 -2.28 3.16
N THR A 372 1.32 -1.55 3.91
CA THR A 372 0.69 -0.29 3.46
C THR A 372 0.94 0.82 4.47
N GLY A 373 0.89 2.08 4.04
CA GLY A 373 1.06 3.22 4.94
C GLY A 373 2.51 3.38 5.42
N LEU A 374 3.47 3.06 4.54
CA LEU A 374 4.90 3.09 4.86
C LEU A 374 5.51 4.50 4.87
N SER A 375 4.78 5.52 4.39
CA SER A 375 5.28 6.91 4.33
C SER A 375 5.78 7.40 5.68
N GLY A 376 6.98 7.98 5.71
CA GLY A 376 7.65 8.46 6.91
C GLY A 376 8.37 7.38 7.73
N SER A 377 8.22 6.09 7.40
CA SER A 377 8.85 4.97 8.12
C SER A 377 10.27 4.65 7.62
N ASN A 378 11.04 5.66 7.21
CA ASN A 378 12.43 5.52 6.72
C ASN A 378 12.57 4.60 5.49
N VAL A 379 11.65 4.75 4.54
CA VAL A 379 11.54 3.95 3.30
C VAL A 379 11.88 4.75 2.04
N THR A 380 12.61 5.86 2.20
CA THR A 380 12.97 6.77 1.12
C THR A 380 14.37 6.47 0.59
N ALA A 381 14.48 6.16 -0.70
CA ALA A 381 15.71 6.39 -1.44
C ALA A 381 15.80 7.89 -1.69
N ALA A 382 16.85 8.54 -1.18
CA ALA A 382 17.09 9.96 -1.48
C ALA A 382 17.30 10.16 -2.99
N ASP A 383 17.20 11.41 -3.43
CA ASP A 383 17.52 11.86 -4.79
C ASP A 383 18.84 11.26 -5.30
N ASP A 384 18.80 10.62 -6.47
CA ASP A 384 19.90 9.86 -7.11
C ASP A 384 20.50 8.73 -6.23
N GLY A 385 19.81 8.37 -5.15
CA GLY A 385 20.27 7.48 -4.10
C GLY A 385 19.58 6.11 -4.11
N SER A 386 19.79 5.38 -3.03
CA SER A 386 19.21 4.05 -2.87
C SER A 386 18.84 3.75 -1.42
N LYS A 387 17.85 2.89 -1.22
CA LYS A 387 17.41 2.40 0.09
C LYS A 387 17.23 0.89 0.03
N THR A 388 17.96 0.15 0.87
CA THR A 388 17.78 -1.30 1.01
C THR A 388 16.87 -1.60 2.19
N LEU A 389 15.91 -2.50 1.97
CA LEU A 389 15.03 -3.04 2.99
C LEU A 389 15.08 -4.56 2.96
N ASP A 390 14.92 -5.16 4.14
CA ASP A 390 14.97 -6.60 4.34
C ASP A 390 13.62 -7.12 4.84
N LEU A 391 13.13 -8.22 4.26
CA LEU A 391 11.96 -8.96 4.70
C LEU A 391 12.38 -10.07 5.67
N TYR A 392 11.78 -10.05 6.85
CA TYR A 392 11.98 -11.01 7.94
C TYR A 392 10.71 -11.79 8.24
N LEU A 393 10.83 -13.09 8.55
CA LEU A 393 9.69 -13.95 8.88
C LEU A 393 9.85 -14.69 10.22
N THR A 394 8.71 -14.96 10.86
CA THR A 394 8.54 -16.07 11.81
C THR A 394 7.55 -17.09 11.25
N PHE A 395 7.56 -18.30 11.80
CA PHE A 395 6.84 -19.45 11.26
C PHE A 395 5.77 -19.98 12.22
N GLU A 396 4.78 -20.62 11.61
CA GLU A 396 3.82 -21.45 12.32
C GLU A 396 4.46 -22.74 12.83
N ALA A 397 3.81 -23.41 13.76
CA ALA A 397 4.31 -24.67 14.33
C ALA A 397 4.35 -25.80 13.29
N ALA A 398 3.44 -25.77 12.30
CA ALA A 398 3.38 -26.77 11.24
C ALA A 398 4.12 -26.28 9.99
N VAL A 399 5.13 -27.04 9.57
CA VAL A 399 5.88 -26.78 8.34
C VAL A 399 6.15 -28.10 7.60
N THR A 400 6.42 -28.00 6.30
CA THR A 400 6.89 -29.15 5.52
C THR A 400 8.39 -29.00 5.30
N ASP A 401 9.13 -30.01 5.71
CA ASP A 401 10.58 -30.06 5.51
C ASP A 401 10.97 -30.04 4.02
N ASN A 402 12.09 -29.38 3.73
CA ASN A 402 12.64 -29.13 2.39
C ASN A 402 11.79 -28.28 1.45
N GLU A 403 10.64 -27.72 1.88
CA GLU A 403 9.95 -26.71 1.08
C GLU A 403 10.76 -25.40 1.05
N GLN A 404 10.76 -24.73 -0.10
CA GLN A 404 11.60 -23.56 -0.34
C GLN A 404 10.73 -22.36 -0.73
N PHE A 405 10.91 -21.23 -0.05
CA PHE A 405 10.20 -20.00 -0.42
C PHE A 405 10.86 -19.31 -1.61
N GLN A 406 10.02 -18.70 -2.46
CA GLN A 406 10.47 -17.64 -3.35
C GLN A 406 9.51 -16.45 -3.24
N PHE A 407 10.04 -15.28 -2.91
CA PHE A 407 9.29 -14.03 -2.82
C PHE A 407 9.44 -13.27 -4.14
N GLN A 408 8.38 -12.63 -4.60
CA GLN A 408 8.36 -11.82 -5.81
C GLN A 408 7.75 -10.44 -5.55
N VAL A 409 8.36 -9.43 -6.18
CA VAL A 409 7.84 -8.06 -6.27
C VAL A 409 7.81 -7.62 -7.73
N THR A 410 6.67 -7.09 -8.16
CA THR A 410 6.43 -6.53 -9.50
C THR A 410 6.02 -5.06 -9.41
N ASN A 411 5.91 -4.37 -10.55
CA ASN A 411 5.45 -2.98 -10.60
C ASN A 411 4.07 -2.77 -9.96
N SER A 412 3.13 -3.70 -10.17
CA SER A 412 1.79 -3.63 -9.59
C SER A 412 1.77 -3.87 -8.08
N ASN A 413 2.87 -4.33 -7.50
CA ASN A 413 2.97 -4.60 -6.07
C ASN A 413 3.46 -3.40 -5.27
N VAL A 414 3.90 -2.32 -5.91
CA VAL A 414 4.51 -1.18 -5.22
C VAL A 414 3.82 0.12 -5.54
N SER A 415 3.91 1.06 -4.62
CA SER A 415 3.49 2.44 -4.82
C SER A 415 4.54 3.37 -4.23
N ALA A 416 4.74 4.52 -4.86
CA ALA A 416 5.74 5.50 -4.46
C ALA A 416 5.17 6.92 -4.41
N SER A 417 5.86 7.79 -3.68
CA SER A 417 5.69 9.23 -3.65
C SER A 417 7.04 9.91 -3.91
N GLY A 418 7.02 11.13 -4.45
CA GLY A 418 8.21 11.75 -5.02
C GLY A 418 8.47 11.18 -6.41
N SER A 419 9.70 10.74 -6.67
CA SER A 419 10.01 9.92 -7.84
C SER A 419 9.19 8.63 -7.87
N THR A 420 8.85 8.20 -9.08
CA THR A 420 7.95 7.06 -9.31
C THR A 420 8.68 5.91 -10.00
N PHE A 421 8.16 4.69 -9.81
CA PHE A 421 8.74 3.53 -10.45
C PHE A 421 8.44 3.50 -11.96
N ALA A 422 9.49 3.30 -12.75
CA ALA A 422 9.36 2.82 -14.12
C ALA A 422 8.80 1.39 -14.08
N GLY A 423 8.33 0.88 -15.22
CA GLY A 423 8.18 -0.57 -15.32
C GLY A 423 9.53 -1.27 -15.14
N PHE A 424 9.77 -1.92 -14.00
CA PHE A 424 10.94 -2.78 -13.74
C PHE A 424 10.59 -4.26 -13.93
N THR A 425 11.61 -5.08 -14.19
CA THR A 425 11.45 -6.54 -14.28
C THR A 425 11.12 -7.12 -12.93
N ALA A 426 10.22 -8.11 -12.85
CA ALA A 426 9.89 -8.76 -11.58
C ALA A 426 11.17 -9.18 -10.83
N GLN A 427 11.30 -8.74 -9.57
CA GLN A 427 12.40 -9.09 -8.70
C GLN A 427 11.99 -10.28 -7.85
N THR A 428 12.89 -11.23 -7.68
CA THR A 428 12.63 -12.44 -6.87
C THR A 428 13.75 -12.69 -5.89
N SER A 429 13.41 -13.25 -4.73
CA SER A 429 14.42 -13.82 -3.83
C SER A 429 15.08 -15.04 -4.48
N SER A 430 16.33 -15.31 -4.10
CA SER A 430 17.07 -16.47 -4.59
C SER A 430 16.49 -17.78 -4.03
N THR A 431 16.49 -18.81 -4.88
CA THR A 431 16.32 -20.23 -4.52
C THR A 431 17.56 -21.05 -4.89
N THR A 432 18.69 -20.37 -5.14
CA THR A 432 19.95 -21.07 -5.48
C THR A 432 20.47 -21.83 -4.28
N GLY A 433 20.75 -23.12 -4.43
CA GLY A 433 21.10 -23.98 -3.30
C GLY A 433 19.93 -24.06 -2.32
N ASP A 434 20.22 -23.88 -1.03
CA ASP A 434 19.21 -24.00 0.03
C ASP A 434 18.69 -22.63 0.53
N ALA A 435 18.89 -21.56 -0.25
CA ALA A 435 18.36 -20.24 0.07
C ALA A 435 16.84 -20.32 0.28
N ASN A 436 16.35 -19.83 1.41
CA ASN A 436 14.95 -19.89 1.82
C ASN A 436 14.33 -21.30 1.94
N ARG A 437 15.15 -22.35 2.08
CA ARG A 437 14.66 -23.71 2.35
C ARG A 437 14.34 -23.85 3.84
N ILE A 438 13.17 -24.39 4.15
CA ILE A 438 12.79 -24.79 5.51
C ILE A 438 13.56 -26.07 5.86
N GLU A 439 14.18 -26.07 7.04
CA GLU A 439 14.90 -27.21 7.58
C GLU A 439 14.20 -27.72 8.86
N VAL A 440 13.87 -29.00 8.90
CA VAL A 440 13.30 -29.68 10.07
C VAL A 440 14.32 -30.68 10.60
N THR A 441 14.83 -30.46 11.81
CA THR A 441 15.75 -31.41 12.46
C THR A 441 15.00 -32.30 13.46
N ALA A 442 15.05 -33.62 13.25
CA ALA A 442 14.42 -34.57 14.15
C ALA A 442 15.03 -34.54 15.56
N SER A 443 14.17 -34.69 16.56
CA SER A 443 14.54 -34.84 17.98
C SER A 443 13.93 -36.07 18.65
N LYS A 444 12.93 -36.69 18.00
CA LYS A 444 12.21 -37.86 18.52
C LYS A 444 11.78 -38.81 17.41
N LEU A 445 11.56 -40.06 17.80
CA LEU A 445 10.85 -41.05 17.00
C LEU A 445 9.40 -41.14 17.45
N THR A 446 8.48 -41.41 16.54
CA THR A 446 7.05 -41.59 16.87
C THR A 446 6.42 -42.64 15.97
N PHE A 447 5.66 -43.57 16.57
CA PHE A 447 4.82 -44.51 15.83
C PHE A 447 3.63 -43.75 15.22
N THR A 448 3.62 -43.61 13.90
CA THR A 448 2.50 -43.01 13.13
C THR A 448 1.51 -44.06 12.66
N GLU A 449 1.97 -45.30 12.47
CA GLU A 449 1.13 -46.48 12.38
C GLU A 449 1.51 -47.41 13.53
N ASN A 450 0.60 -47.54 14.49
CA ASN A 450 0.81 -48.39 15.66
C ASN A 450 0.44 -49.84 15.36
N PRO A 451 0.98 -50.82 16.11
CA PRO A 451 0.49 -52.18 16.07
C PRO A 451 -1.03 -52.23 16.29
N PRO A 452 -1.77 -53.13 15.60
CA PRO A 452 -3.18 -53.35 15.88
C PRO A 452 -3.41 -53.67 17.35
N ALA A 453 -4.54 -53.22 17.92
CA ALA A 453 -4.87 -53.43 19.34
C ALA A 453 -4.85 -54.92 19.76
N THR A 454 -5.05 -55.83 18.81
CA THR A 454 -4.85 -57.26 18.99
C THR A 454 -4.09 -57.82 17.81
N VAL A 455 -3.01 -58.56 18.07
CA VAL A 455 -2.25 -59.29 17.06
C VAL A 455 -2.28 -60.78 17.36
N ALA A 456 -2.21 -61.60 16.33
CA ALA A 456 -2.03 -63.03 16.51
C ALA A 456 -0.55 -63.35 16.73
N VAL A 457 -0.28 -64.25 17.68
CA VAL A 457 1.07 -64.75 17.93
C VAL A 457 1.67 -65.37 16.66
N ASN A 458 2.91 -64.98 16.32
CA ASN A 458 3.65 -65.41 15.12
C ASN A 458 2.93 -65.12 13.78
N VAL A 459 2.13 -64.05 13.73
CA VAL A 459 1.50 -63.55 12.50
C VAL A 459 1.95 -62.12 12.24
N ASP A 460 2.19 -61.83 10.96
CA ASP A 460 2.67 -60.53 10.49
C ASP A 460 1.67 -59.41 10.81
N PHE A 461 2.20 -58.29 11.33
CA PHE A 461 1.50 -57.03 11.47
C PHE A 461 2.39 -55.85 11.04
N GLY A 462 1.74 -54.74 10.70
CA GLY A 462 2.39 -53.52 10.26
C GLY A 462 2.66 -52.52 11.38
N SER A 463 3.69 -51.71 11.22
CA SER A 463 3.93 -50.50 12.01
C SER A 463 4.84 -49.53 11.24
N GLU A 464 4.67 -48.23 11.48
CA GLU A 464 5.43 -47.15 10.86
C GLU A 464 5.96 -46.21 11.95
N VAL A 465 7.25 -45.89 11.88
CA VAL A 465 7.92 -44.94 12.76
C VAL A 465 8.46 -43.79 11.93
N ARG A 466 8.25 -42.56 12.42
CA ARG A 466 8.80 -41.34 11.81
C ARG A 466 9.79 -40.64 12.74
N ALA A 467 10.83 -40.08 12.15
CA ALA A 467 11.70 -39.10 12.77
C ALA A 467 11.03 -37.72 12.71
N LEU A 468 10.68 -37.18 13.86
CA LEU A 468 9.97 -35.91 14.00
C LEU A 468 10.79 -34.94 14.86
N ASP A 469 10.61 -33.65 14.63
CA ASP A 469 11.09 -32.61 15.53
C ASP A 469 10.20 -32.46 16.78
N ALA A 470 10.50 -31.45 17.61
CA ALA A 470 9.74 -31.19 18.83
C ALA A 470 8.28 -30.76 18.53
N LEU A 471 8.04 -30.12 17.40
CA LEU A 471 6.76 -29.58 16.94
C LEU A 471 5.93 -30.60 16.12
N ASN A 472 6.45 -31.82 15.95
CA ASN A 472 5.86 -32.94 15.21
C ASN A 472 5.94 -32.82 13.68
N ASN A 473 6.85 -32.01 13.15
CA ASN A 473 7.16 -32.00 11.73
C ASN A 473 8.18 -33.10 11.41
N ARG A 474 8.02 -33.72 10.24
CA ARG A 474 8.89 -34.81 9.80
C ARG A 474 10.15 -34.25 9.16
N ASP A 475 11.29 -34.68 9.68
CA ASP A 475 12.61 -34.50 9.09
C ASP A 475 12.78 -35.53 7.95
N LYS A 476 12.76 -35.07 6.70
CA LYS A 476 12.91 -35.93 5.53
C LYS A 476 14.37 -36.33 5.30
N ASP A 477 15.31 -35.52 5.78
CA ASP A 477 16.74 -35.73 5.61
C ASP A 477 17.29 -36.77 6.62
N PHE A 478 16.50 -37.15 7.63
CA PHE A 478 16.85 -38.25 8.54
C PHE A 478 16.89 -39.60 7.81
N THR A 479 18.10 -40.12 7.60
CA THR A 479 18.38 -41.45 7.03
C THR A 479 18.95 -42.45 8.04
N GLY A 480 18.84 -42.16 9.34
CA GLY A 480 19.39 -43.01 10.40
C GLY A 480 18.68 -44.37 10.49
N ASN A 481 19.37 -45.37 11.04
CA ASN A 481 18.77 -46.67 11.31
C ASN A 481 17.84 -46.58 12.53
N ILE A 482 16.63 -47.10 12.39
CA ILE A 482 15.63 -47.25 13.45
C ILE A 482 15.46 -48.73 13.73
N THR A 483 15.56 -49.12 14.99
CA THR A 483 15.38 -50.50 15.46
C THR A 483 14.12 -50.60 16.31
N VAL A 484 13.28 -51.60 16.03
CA VAL A 484 12.11 -51.93 16.85
C VAL A 484 12.48 -52.96 17.91
N GLY A 485 12.12 -52.68 19.16
CA GLY A 485 12.32 -53.52 20.34
C GLY A 485 11.03 -53.84 21.08
N VAL A 486 11.16 -54.50 22.23
CA VAL A 486 10.06 -54.74 23.17
C VAL A 486 10.31 -53.89 24.41
N GLN A 487 9.46 -52.90 24.63
CA GLN A 487 9.49 -52.05 25.82
C GLN A 487 8.81 -52.73 27.01
N THR A 488 7.68 -53.40 26.76
CA THR A 488 6.90 -54.12 27.78
C THR A 488 6.36 -55.41 27.21
N GLY A 489 6.44 -56.48 28.00
CA GLY A 489 6.07 -57.84 27.61
C GLY A 489 7.21 -58.82 27.91
N THR A 490 6.91 -60.11 27.81
CA THR A 490 7.86 -61.21 28.10
C THR A 490 8.28 -61.98 26.85
N GLY A 491 7.54 -61.83 25.74
CA GLY A 491 7.90 -62.33 24.42
C GLY A 491 8.95 -61.51 23.69
N ALA A 492 9.25 -61.96 22.47
CA ALA A 492 10.18 -61.33 21.54
C ALA A 492 9.44 -60.87 20.28
N VAL A 493 9.85 -59.71 19.77
CA VAL A 493 9.48 -59.22 18.44
C VAL A 493 10.46 -59.77 17.39
N SER A 494 9.98 -60.10 16.20
CA SER A 494 10.81 -60.53 15.06
C SER A 494 10.26 -60.01 13.74
N SER A 495 11.12 -59.89 12.72
CA SER A 495 10.74 -59.58 11.34
C SER A 495 11.71 -60.30 10.40
N VAL A 496 11.21 -60.76 9.24
CA VAL A 496 12.03 -61.40 8.21
C VAL A 496 12.87 -60.36 7.47
N ALA A 497 12.31 -59.17 7.23
CA ALA A 497 13.02 -58.01 6.69
C ALA A 497 14.06 -57.44 7.67
N GLY A 498 13.89 -57.70 8.96
CA GLY A 498 14.79 -57.30 10.04
C GLY A 498 14.18 -56.19 10.91
N LEU A 499 14.51 -56.22 12.20
CA LEU A 499 14.00 -55.23 13.16
C LEU A 499 14.67 -53.85 13.03
N MET A 500 15.80 -53.78 12.31
CA MET A 500 16.50 -52.53 12.03
C MET A 500 16.29 -52.15 10.56
N GLN A 501 15.75 -50.96 10.32
CA GLN A 501 15.60 -50.39 8.99
C GLN A 501 16.18 -48.98 8.93
N ALA A 502 16.84 -48.64 7.82
CA ALA A 502 17.22 -47.26 7.55
C ALA A 502 15.98 -46.44 7.21
N ALA A 503 15.84 -45.27 7.81
CA ALA A 503 14.77 -44.35 7.46
C ALA A 503 14.95 -43.84 6.02
N VAL A 504 13.84 -43.70 5.30
CA VAL A 504 13.75 -43.07 3.97
C VAL A 504 12.74 -41.94 4.08
N GLU A 505 13.15 -40.71 3.75
CA GLU A 505 12.33 -39.51 3.96
C GLU A 505 11.85 -39.37 5.43
N GLY A 506 12.71 -39.75 6.38
CA GLY A 506 12.40 -39.77 7.82
C GLY A 506 11.48 -40.90 8.28
N VAL A 507 11.19 -41.89 7.45
CA VAL A 507 10.24 -42.97 7.76
C VAL A 507 10.90 -44.34 7.71
N ALA A 508 10.66 -45.16 8.74
CA ALA A 508 10.92 -46.60 8.72
C ALA A 508 9.60 -47.36 8.92
N ALA A 509 9.32 -48.34 8.07
CA ALA A 509 8.05 -49.06 8.07
C ALA A 509 8.27 -50.57 7.98
N TRP A 510 7.53 -51.31 8.79
CA TRP A 510 7.52 -52.77 8.79
C TRP A 510 6.14 -53.28 8.42
N THR A 511 6.09 -54.36 7.64
CA THR A 511 4.84 -55.04 7.28
C THR A 511 4.79 -56.48 7.79
N ASP A 512 5.88 -56.96 8.38
CA ASP A 512 6.13 -58.37 8.74
C ASP A 512 6.62 -58.52 10.18
N LEU A 513 6.26 -57.59 11.08
CA LEU A 513 6.54 -57.75 12.50
C LEU A 513 5.71 -58.89 13.05
N GLN A 514 6.30 -59.70 13.91
CA GLN A 514 5.64 -60.78 14.64
C GLN A 514 5.98 -60.69 16.12
N TYR A 515 5.05 -61.12 16.97
CA TYR A 515 5.28 -61.28 18.41
C TYR A 515 4.98 -62.72 18.81
N ASN A 516 5.86 -63.34 19.61
CA ASN A 516 5.86 -64.80 19.79
C ASN A 516 5.17 -65.33 21.06
N THR A 517 4.71 -64.45 21.95
CA THR A 517 4.10 -64.83 23.23
C THR A 517 2.70 -64.27 23.35
N ALA A 518 1.75 -65.08 23.81
CA ALA A 518 0.40 -64.62 24.09
C ALA A 518 0.36 -63.93 25.46
N GLU A 519 0.13 -62.62 25.48
CA GLU A 519 0.04 -61.79 26.69
C GLU A 519 -0.66 -60.46 26.40
N THR A 520 -1.07 -59.75 27.44
CA THR A 520 -1.79 -58.47 27.33
C THR A 520 -0.89 -57.28 27.64
N GLY A 521 -1.13 -56.15 26.99
CA GLY A 521 -0.42 -54.89 27.29
C GLY A 521 1.03 -54.86 26.81
N VAL A 522 1.33 -55.55 25.71
CA VAL A 522 2.63 -55.48 25.03
C VAL A 522 2.84 -54.08 24.46
N GLN A 523 4.06 -53.57 24.54
CA GLN A 523 4.44 -52.29 23.93
C GLN A 523 5.79 -52.43 23.23
N LEU A 524 5.89 -51.88 22.02
CA LEU A 524 7.15 -51.80 21.28
C LEU A 524 7.81 -50.44 21.51
N ASP A 525 9.14 -50.43 21.54
CA ASP A 525 9.96 -49.23 21.42
C ASP A 525 10.58 -49.14 20.02
N ALA A 526 10.86 -47.91 19.59
CA ALA A 526 11.66 -47.61 18.42
C ALA A 526 12.86 -46.75 18.82
N ASN A 527 14.06 -47.22 18.52
CA ASN A 527 15.33 -46.62 18.94
C ASN A 527 16.25 -46.38 17.73
N SER A 528 16.88 -45.20 17.67
CA SER A 528 17.92 -44.85 16.69
C SER A 528 19.30 -44.63 17.29
N GLY A 529 19.42 -44.69 18.62
CA GLY A 529 20.61 -44.40 19.40
C GLY A 529 20.91 -42.91 19.60
N VAL A 530 20.26 -42.02 18.85
CA VAL A 530 20.51 -40.56 18.88
C VAL A 530 19.26 -39.72 19.15
N LEU A 531 18.09 -40.13 18.65
CA LEU A 531 16.82 -39.45 18.88
C LEU A 531 16.15 -39.99 20.14
N THR A 532 15.23 -39.21 20.73
CA THR A 532 14.33 -39.70 21.78
C THR A 532 13.52 -40.88 21.26
N GLU A 533 13.49 -41.98 22.00
CA GLU A 533 12.78 -43.21 21.62
C GLU A 533 11.27 -42.97 21.45
N GLY A 534 10.68 -43.67 20.48
CA GLY A 534 9.25 -43.69 20.26
C GLY A 534 8.63 -44.92 20.92
N LEU A 535 7.47 -44.76 21.55
CA LEU A 535 6.71 -45.88 22.13
C LEU A 535 5.43 -46.11 21.33
N SER A 536 5.10 -47.37 21.05
CA SER A 536 3.83 -47.73 20.44
C SER A 536 2.68 -47.60 21.45
N THR A 537 1.44 -47.59 20.97
CA THR A 537 0.30 -47.94 21.82
C THR A 537 0.43 -49.39 22.31
N THR A 538 -0.15 -49.70 23.46
CA THR A 538 -0.19 -51.07 23.98
C THR A 538 -1.13 -51.94 23.14
N PHE A 539 -0.78 -53.20 22.92
CA PHE A 539 -1.61 -54.19 22.23
C PHE A 539 -1.59 -55.54 22.95
N ASP A 540 -2.58 -56.38 22.64
CA ASP A 540 -2.66 -57.74 23.15
C ASP A 540 -2.20 -58.73 22.08
N ALA A 541 -1.32 -59.66 22.44
CA ALA A 541 -0.93 -60.78 21.61
C ALA A 541 -1.73 -62.03 22.02
N VAL A 542 -2.45 -62.62 21.08
CA VAL A 542 -3.34 -63.77 21.37
C VAL A 542 -3.01 -64.98 20.50
N ASN A 543 -3.25 -66.18 21.01
CA ASN A 543 -3.15 -67.38 20.21
C ASN A 543 -4.20 -67.36 19.09
N LEU A 544 -3.83 -67.86 17.90
CA LEU A 544 -4.68 -67.88 16.71
C LEU A 544 -6.07 -68.51 16.96
N SER A 545 -6.13 -69.51 17.86
CA SER A 545 -7.38 -70.20 18.25
C SER A 545 -8.38 -69.32 19.00
N ALA A 546 -7.95 -68.19 19.56
CA ALA A 546 -8.81 -67.25 20.28
C ALA A 546 -9.43 -66.18 19.36
N LEU A 547 -9.02 -66.12 18.09
CA LEU A 547 -9.52 -65.16 17.09
C LEU A 547 -10.64 -65.75 16.20
N SER A 548 -10.91 -67.05 16.29
CA SER A 548 -12.03 -67.70 15.61
C SER A 548 -13.11 -68.09 16.61
N ASP A 549 -14.22 -67.34 16.66
CA ASP A 549 -15.45 -67.84 17.25
C ASP A 549 -16.25 -68.57 16.15
N VAL A 550 -16.20 -69.91 16.16
CA VAL A 550 -17.16 -70.70 15.39
C VAL A 550 -18.43 -70.75 16.21
N VAL A 551 -19.31 -69.75 16.02
CA VAL A 551 -20.68 -69.85 16.50
C VAL A 551 -21.32 -71.03 15.76
N ALA A 552 -21.55 -72.14 16.46
CA ALA A 552 -22.30 -73.26 15.91
C ALA A 552 -23.65 -72.72 15.42
N GLY A 553 -23.93 -72.86 14.12
CA GLY A 553 -25.20 -72.47 13.54
C GLY A 553 -26.35 -73.12 14.30
N VAL A 554 -27.33 -72.32 14.72
CA VAL A 554 -28.50 -72.75 15.51
C VAL A 554 -29.51 -73.55 14.69
N ASP A 555 -29.14 -73.98 13.48
CA ASP A 555 -30.01 -74.82 12.65
C ASP A 555 -29.95 -76.24 13.16
N ALA A 556 -31.06 -76.66 13.77
CA ALA A 556 -31.31 -78.06 14.10
C ALA A 556 -31.23 -78.90 12.82
N GLU A 557 -30.35 -79.91 12.83
CA GLU A 557 -30.33 -80.99 11.84
C GLU A 557 -31.77 -81.55 11.67
N PRO A 558 -32.31 -81.62 10.44
CA PRO A 558 -33.65 -82.12 10.21
C PRO A 558 -33.74 -83.61 10.57
N ALA A 559 -34.67 -83.95 11.46
CA ALA A 559 -34.78 -85.27 12.07
C ALA A 559 -35.15 -86.44 11.12
N THR A 560 -35.30 -86.23 9.81
CA THR A 560 -35.57 -87.31 8.85
C THR A 560 -35.18 -86.94 7.41
N ILE A 561 -34.31 -87.76 6.80
CA ILE A 561 -34.14 -87.90 5.34
C ILE A 561 -35.26 -88.83 4.85
N SER A 562 -35.97 -88.45 3.79
CA SER A 562 -37.25 -89.05 3.40
C SER A 562 -37.16 -90.51 2.93
N SER A 563 -38.34 -91.12 2.76
CA SER A 563 -38.67 -91.62 1.42
C SER A 563 -39.76 -90.72 0.85
#